data_AF-B1JCY9-F1
#
_entry.id   AF-B1JCY9-F1
#
_cell.length_a   1.000
_cell.length_b   1.000
_cell.length_c   1.000
_cell.angle_alpha   90.00
_cell.angle_beta   90.00
_cell.angle_gamma   90.00
#
_symmetry.space_group_name_H-M   'P 1'
#
loop_
_entity.id
_entity.type
_entity.pdbx_description
1 polymer ?
#
loop_
_entity_poly.entity_id
_entity_poly.type
_entity_poly.pdbx_seq_one_letter_code
_entity_poly.pdbx_strand_id
1 'polypeptide(L)'
;MSEALHGTVTLVIGARSYTLKPTLDAALRIEARFGGLRAALESMRIMSIAACADIVIAGADLKPEQHPVIAGEVFHTGVAKVSGLLTEYITVLLNPVPPSVAARGKDEAASTAQ
;
A
#
# COMPACT_ATOMS: atom_id res chain seq x y z
N MET A 1 -4.65 -18.48 7.25
CA MET A 1 -5.00 -17.42 6.28
C MET A 1 -4.47 -17.82 4.92
N SER A 2 -5.26 -17.71 3.86
CA SER A 2 -4.77 -17.92 2.48
C SER A 2 -3.67 -16.90 2.18
N GLU A 3 -2.56 -17.34 1.57
CA GLU A 3 -1.46 -16.47 1.11
C GLU A 3 -1.98 -15.33 0.22
N ALA A 4 -3.12 -15.53 -0.46
CA ALA A 4 -3.77 -14.56 -1.34
C ALA A 4 -4.24 -13.26 -0.67
N LEU A 5 -4.33 -13.22 0.67
CA LEU A 5 -4.76 -12.03 1.42
C LEU A 5 -3.61 -11.33 2.17
N HIS A 6 -2.38 -11.85 2.09
CA HIS A 6 -1.27 -11.30 2.84
C HIS A 6 -1.05 -9.82 2.51
N GLY A 7 -0.99 -8.99 3.56
CA GLY A 7 -0.73 -7.57 3.42
C GLY A 7 -1.86 -6.74 2.81
N THR A 8 -3.07 -7.30 2.69
CA THR A 8 -4.27 -6.51 2.36
C THR A 8 -4.61 -5.58 3.51
N VAL A 9 -4.77 -4.28 3.23
CA VAL A 9 -5.14 -3.27 4.23
C VAL A 9 -6.55 -2.78 3.95
N THR A 10 -7.42 -2.83 4.95
CA THR A 10 -8.75 -2.20 4.86
C THR A 10 -8.74 -0.91 5.66
N LEU A 11 -9.10 0.20 5.03
CA LEU A 11 -9.23 1.49 5.72
C LEU A 11 -10.58 2.14 5.43
N VAL A 12 -11.09 2.81 6.46
CA VAL A 12 -12.32 3.60 6.39
C VAL A 12 -11.94 5.06 6.26
N ILE A 13 -12.38 5.69 5.16
CA ILE A 13 -12.19 7.10 4.86
C ILE A 13 -13.57 7.70 4.60
N GLY A 14 -13.96 8.69 5.40
CA GLY A 14 -15.34 9.19 5.43
C GLY A 14 -16.31 8.08 5.80
N ALA A 15 -17.31 7.86 4.96
CA ALA A 15 -18.30 6.79 5.11
C ALA A 15 -17.99 5.54 4.25
N ARG A 16 -16.82 5.50 3.59
CA ARG A 16 -16.46 4.43 2.65
C ARG A 16 -15.33 3.57 3.21
N SER A 17 -15.41 2.28 2.93
CA SER A 17 -14.34 1.33 3.21
C SER A 17 -13.62 0.98 1.92
N TYR A 18 -12.30 1.10 1.93
CA TYR A 18 -11.44 0.76 0.80
C TYR A 18 -10.57 -0.43 1.19
N THR A 19 -10.45 -1.41 0.31
CA THR A 19 -9.57 -2.58 0.48
C THR A 19 -8.40 -2.46 -0.47
N LEU A 20 -7.20 -2.27 0.09
CA LEU A 20 -5.97 -2.08 -0.66
C LEU A 20 -5.26 -3.42 -0.78
N LYS A 21 -5.00 -3.85 -2.02
CA LYS A 21 -4.36 -5.13 -2.32
C LYS A 21 -2.92 -4.88 -2.77
N PRO A 22 -1.92 -5.53 -2.15
CA PRO A 22 -0.51 -5.35 -2.49
C PRO A 22 -0.16 -6.10 -3.78
N THR A 23 -0.62 -5.60 -4.93
CA THR A 23 -0.37 -6.17 -6.25
C THR A 23 0.82 -5.49 -6.93
N LEU A 24 1.40 -6.16 -7.93
CA LEU A 24 2.44 -5.56 -8.78
C LEU A 24 1.93 -4.30 -9.50
N ASP A 25 0.70 -4.32 -10.00
CA ASP A 25 0.10 -3.14 -10.66
C ASP A 25 0.01 -1.94 -9.72
N ALA A 26 -0.46 -2.16 -8.48
CA ALA A 26 -0.51 -1.10 -7.48
C ALA A 26 0.88 -0.54 -7.16
N ALA A 27 1.89 -1.42 -7.02
CA ALA A 27 3.28 -1.01 -6.81
C ALA A 27 3.78 -0.13 -7.97
N LEU A 28 3.62 -0.58 -9.21
CA LEU A 28 4.07 0.16 -10.41
C LEU A 28 3.37 1.51 -10.57
N ARG A 29 2.06 1.58 -10.30
CA ARG A 29 1.30 2.84 -10.34
C ARG A 29 1.81 3.83 -9.28
N ILE A 30 2.13 3.34 -8.09
CA ILE A 30 2.73 4.16 -7.03
C ILE A 30 4.15 4.58 -7.44
N GLU A 31 4.98 3.69 -7.96
CA GLU A 31 6.33 4.03 -8.40
C GLU A 31 6.33 5.12 -9.49
N ALA A 32 5.48 4.96 -10.51
CA ALA A 32 5.35 5.94 -11.59
C ALA A 32 4.90 7.32 -11.08
N ARG A 33 4.08 7.36 -10.03
CA ARG A 33 3.57 8.61 -9.45
C ARG A 33 4.59 9.31 -8.55
N PHE A 34 5.32 8.55 -7.74
CA PHE A 34 6.17 9.09 -6.68
C PHE A 34 7.66 9.06 -7.00
N GLY A 35 8.08 8.38 -8.08
CA GLY A 35 9.50 8.11 -8.35
C GLY A 35 10.06 6.98 -7.48
N GLY A 36 9.21 6.00 -7.13
CA GLY A 36 9.57 4.83 -6.32
C GLY A 36 8.84 4.74 -4.97
N LEU A 37 8.82 3.54 -4.39
CA LEU A 37 8.12 3.27 -3.12
C LEU A 37 8.71 4.02 -1.92
N ARG A 38 10.02 4.31 -1.91
CA ARG A 38 10.65 5.11 -0.85
C ARG A 38 10.10 6.54 -0.79
N ALA A 39 9.88 7.16 -1.95
CA ALA A 39 9.33 8.50 -2.04
C ALA A 39 7.83 8.52 -1.68
N ALA A 40 7.10 7.45 -2.00
CA ALA A 40 5.73 7.27 -1.53
C ALA A 40 5.66 7.19 0.01
N LEU A 41 6.59 6.46 0.64
CA LEU A 41 6.69 6.38 2.10
C LEU A 41 6.98 7.74 2.75
N GLU A 42 7.90 8.51 2.17
CA GLU A 42 8.21 9.86 2.64
C GLU A 42 6.99 10.79 2.53
N SER A 43 6.17 10.62 1.50
CA SER A 43 4.92 11.38 1.33
C SER A 43 3.91 11.11 2.45
N MET A 44 3.93 9.91 3.04
CA MET A 44 3.12 9.58 4.24
C MET A 44 3.69 10.26 5.49
N ARG A 45 5.01 10.35 5.61
CA ARG A 45 5.70 11.02 6.73
C ARG A 45 5.38 12.51 6.79
N ILE A 46 5.33 13.18 5.64
CA ILE A 46 4.94 14.60 5.56
C ILE A 46 3.41 14.80 5.53
N MET A 47 2.64 13.72 5.70
CA MET A 47 1.17 13.74 5.78
C MET A 47 0.49 14.46 4.60
N SER A 48 0.92 14.14 3.37
CA SER A 48 0.33 14.73 2.16
C SER A 48 -1.04 14.11 1.85
N ILE A 49 -2.09 14.93 1.84
CA ILE A 49 -3.47 14.51 1.53
C ILE A 49 -3.58 13.98 0.09
N ALA A 50 -3.01 14.71 -0.87
CA ALA A 50 -3.04 14.32 -2.27
C ALA A 50 -2.32 12.99 -2.50
N ALA A 51 -1.18 12.78 -1.84
CA ALA A 51 -0.45 11.53 -1.90
C ALA A 51 -1.23 10.37 -1.28
N CYS A 52 -1.92 10.60 -0.16
CA CYS A 52 -2.78 9.59 0.46
C CYS A 52 -3.86 9.13 -0.53
N ALA A 53 -4.51 10.07 -1.23
CA ALA A 53 -5.52 9.75 -2.23
C ALA A 53 -4.94 8.97 -3.43
N ASP A 54 -3.77 9.36 -3.93
CA ASP A 54 -3.08 8.65 -5.01
C ASP A 54 -2.78 7.18 -4.64
N ILE A 55 -2.33 6.92 -3.40
CA ILE A 55 -2.02 5.57 -2.92
C ILE A 55 -3.29 4.74 -2.73
N VAL A 56 -4.37 5.33 -2.19
CA VAL A 56 -5.68 4.64 -2.08
C VAL A 56 -6.19 4.25 -3.45
N ILE A 57 -6.08 5.14 -4.45
CA ILE A 57 -6.51 4.84 -5.82
C ILE A 57 -5.74 3.66 -6.40
N ALA A 58 -4.42 3.66 -6.26
CA ALA A 58 -3.59 2.58 -6.78
C ALA A 58 -3.87 1.26 -6.05
N GLY A 59 -3.90 1.27 -4.72
CA GLY A 59 -4.06 0.04 -3.94
C GLY A 59 -5.46 -0.55 -3.98
N ALA A 60 -6.50 0.27 -4.11
CA ALA A 60 -7.90 -0.18 -4.23
C ALA A 60 -8.35 -0.40 -5.68
N ASP A 61 -7.44 -0.28 -6.64
CA ASP A 61 -7.71 -0.37 -8.09
C ASP A 61 -8.87 0.53 -8.55
N LEU A 62 -8.79 1.80 -8.15
CA LEU A 62 -9.78 2.82 -8.50
C LEU A 62 -9.32 3.61 -9.71
N LYS A 63 -10.26 4.39 -10.27
CA LYS A 63 -9.96 5.26 -11.40
C LYS A 63 -9.39 6.61 -10.94
N PRO A 64 -8.44 7.22 -11.68
CA PRO A 64 -7.82 8.50 -11.30
C PRO A 64 -8.82 9.65 -11.06
N GLU A 65 -9.98 9.64 -11.73
CA GLU A 65 -11.00 10.68 -11.61
C GLU A 65 -11.65 10.71 -10.22
N GLN A 66 -11.47 9.66 -9.42
CA GLN A 66 -11.96 9.60 -8.04
C GLN A 66 -11.06 10.38 -7.07
N HIS A 67 -9.89 10.88 -7.53
CA HIS A 67 -8.92 11.58 -6.68
C HIS A 67 -9.50 12.75 -5.90
N PRO A 68 -10.25 13.70 -6.49
CA PRO A 68 -10.78 14.83 -5.74
C PRO A 68 -11.73 14.40 -4.61
N VAL A 69 -12.52 13.34 -4.85
CA VAL A 69 -13.44 12.78 -3.85
C VAL A 69 -12.66 12.16 -2.71
N ILE A 70 -11.68 11.30 -3.02
CA ILE A 70 -10.89 10.60 -2.00
C ILE A 70 -10.04 11.59 -1.21
N ALA A 71 -9.41 12.57 -1.86
CA ALA A 71 -8.66 13.64 -1.18
C ALA A 71 -9.55 14.43 -0.22
N GLY A 72 -10.79 14.74 -0.64
CA GLY A 72 -11.81 15.30 0.23
C GLY A 72 -12.12 14.41 1.44
N GLU A 73 -12.38 13.12 1.23
CA GLU A 73 -12.65 12.17 2.32
C GLU A 73 -11.46 12.03 3.28
N VAL A 74 -10.22 12.03 2.77
CA VAL A 74 -8.99 12.02 3.58
C VAL A 74 -8.91 13.26 4.46
N PHE A 75 -9.19 14.44 3.90
CA PHE A 75 -9.21 15.69 4.67
C PHE A 75 -10.22 15.62 5.82
N HIS A 76 -11.45 15.18 5.55
CA HIS A 76 -12.50 15.07 6.57
C HIS A 76 -12.20 13.99 7.63
N THR A 77 -11.54 12.91 7.24
CA THR A 77 -11.18 11.81 8.16
C THR A 77 -9.99 12.17 9.05
N GLY A 78 -9.13 13.06 8.56
CA GLY A 78 -7.86 13.42 9.19
C GLY A 78 -6.69 12.65 8.57
N VAL A 79 -5.78 13.41 7.96
CA VAL A 79 -4.65 12.85 7.20
C VAL A 79 -3.69 12.02 8.04
N ALA A 80 -3.48 12.37 9.32
CA ALA A 80 -2.59 11.63 10.22
C ALA A 80 -3.06 10.18 10.44
N LYS A 81 -4.38 9.97 10.53
CA LYS A 81 -4.95 8.62 10.65
C LYS A 81 -4.76 7.83 9.36
N VAL A 82 -5.08 8.45 8.22
CA VAL A 82 -5.00 7.79 6.91
C VAL A 82 -3.55 7.45 6.56
N SER A 83 -2.61 8.38 6.74
CA SER A 83 -1.21 8.17 6.40
C SER A 83 -0.55 7.05 7.23
N GLY A 84 -0.97 6.86 8.48
CA GLY A 84 -0.52 5.72 9.31
C GLY A 84 -0.86 4.37 8.68
N LEU A 85 -2.12 4.17 8.27
CA LEU A 85 -2.57 2.93 7.62
C LEU A 85 -1.92 2.73 6.25
N LEU A 86 -1.72 3.81 5.49
CA LEU A 86 -1.05 3.74 4.20
C LEU A 86 0.45 3.44 4.32
N THR A 87 1.08 3.82 5.43
CA THR A 87 2.47 3.45 5.74
C THR A 87 2.61 1.93 5.89
N GLU A 88 1.65 1.27 6.55
CA GLU A 88 1.62 -0.20 6.66
C GLU A 88 1.50 -0.84 5.27
N TYR A 89 0.59 -0.34 4.44
CA TYR A 89 0.40 -0.82 3.07
C TYR A 89 1.65 -0.69 2.20
N ILE A 90 2.33 0.46 2.21
CA ILE A 90 3.57 0.66 1.45
C ILE A 90 4.70 -0.26 1.97
N THR A 91 4.75 -0.50 3.29
CA THR A 91 5.73 -1.42 3.89
C THR A 91 5.56 -2.85 3.37
N VAL A 92 4.31 -3.29 3.18
CA VAL A 92 4.00 -4.56 2.53
C VAL A 92 4.48 -4.56 1.07
N LEU A 93 4.24 -3.49 0.31
CA LEU A 93 4.70 -3.42 -1.09
C LEU A 93 6.23 -3.49 -1.22
N LEU A 94 6.97 -2.99 -0.24
CA LEU A 94 8.44 -3.12 -0.20
C LEU A 94 8.90 -4.56 0.01
N ASN A 95 8.10 -5.39 0.68
CA ASN A 95 8.41 -6.80 0.98
C ASN A 95 7.14 -7.66 0.91
N PRO A 96 6.60 -7.94 -0.29
CA PRO A 96 5.26 -8.52 -0.44
C PRO A 96 5.20 -10.03 -0.16
N VAL A 97 6.35 -10.69 0.00
CA VAL A 97 6.43 -12.13 0.26
C VAL A 97 6.05 -12.42 1.72
N PRO A 98 5.06 -13.30 1.97
CA PRO A 98 4.72 -13.68 3.34
C PRO A 98 5.94 -14.26 4.07
N PRO A 99 6.14 -13.97 5.37
CA PRO A 99 7.30 -14.47 6.12
C PRO A 99 7.47 -15.99 6.07
N SER A 100 6.36 -16.74 6.00
CA SER A 100 6.36 -18.20 5.86
C SER A 100 6.91 -18.69 4.52
N VAL A 101 6.70 -17.94 3.44
CA VAL A 101 7.24 -18.25 2.10
C VAL A 101 8.72 -17.87 2.07
N ALA A 102 9.07 -16.71 2.60
CA ALA A 102 10.47 -16.26 2.67
C ALA A 102 11.35 -17.20 3.51
N ALA A 103 10.82 -17.79 4.57
CA ALA A 103 11.53 -18.78 5.38
C ALA A 103 11.86 -20.06 4.59
N ARG A 104 10.87 -20.61 3.86
CA ARG A 104 11.08 -21.81 3.02
C ARG A 104 12.17 -21.62 1.97
N GLY A 105 12.19 -20.46 1.30
CA GLY A 105 13.21 -20.16 0.30
C GLY A 105 14.64 -20.09 0.85
N LYS A 106 14.82 -19.74 2.14
CA LYS A 106 16.15 -19.75 2.78
C LYS A 106 16.64 -21.18 3.04
N ASP A 107 15.75 -22.06 3.46
CA ASP A 107 16.07 -23.47 3.72
C ASP A 107 16.41 -24.22 2.42
N GLU A 108 15.68 -23.95 1.33
CA GLU A 108 15.94 -24.52 0.00
C GLU A 108 17.28 -24.02 -0.60
N ALA A 109 17.59 -22.73 -0.46
CA ALA A 109 18.86 -22.17 -0.91
C ALA A 109 20.06 -22.72 -0.12
N ALA A 110 19.90 -22.99 1.18
CA ALA A 110 20.94 -23.63 2.00
C ALA A 110 21.18 -25.10 1.59
N SER A 111 20.13 -25.82 1.18
CA SER A 111 20.23 -27.22 0.76
C SER A 111 20.87 -27.42 -0.62
N THR A 112 20.83 -26.41 -1.49
CA THR A 112 21.39 -26.47 -2.86
C THR A 112 22.85 -25.97 -2.94
N ALA A 113 23.37 -25.45 -1.83
CA ALA A 113 24.76 -25.01 -1.69
C ALA A 113 25.70 -26.07 -1.09
N GLN A 114 25.20 -27.29 -0.81
CA GLN A 114 25.97 -28.46 -0.39
C GLN A 114 26.21 -29.41 -1.58
#